data_AF-A0AAU9K3T1-F1
#
_entry.id   AF-A0AAU9K3T1-F1
#
_cell.length_a   1.000
_cell.length_b   1.000
_cell.length_c   1.000
_cell.angle_alpha   90.00
_cell.angle_beta   90.00
_cell.angle_gamma   90.00
#
_symmetry.space_group_name_H-M   'P 1'
#
loop_
_entity.id
_entity.type
_entity.pdbx_description
1 polymer ?
#
loop_
_entity_poly.entity_id
_entity_poly.type
_entity_poly.pdbx_seq_one_letter_code
_entity_poly.pdbx_strand_id
1 'polypeptide(L)'
;MEAKAIKKRNPHVNNIILKVIECLRCASRPLLLSEIEQIIKIPISAKEDLLDIIKDTRKICYDPVQERFSLNKLYPINDRFSLLDFLKSGPHGIPENQDLFDCYRGIEKDIATLKEQGLIRTIYNTDKDKKFNVLFYKNPDDTVEINSKPIDQFVKDLWKKLPKRDPVERLKIIDGCNKRRKL
;
A
#
# COMPACT_ATOMS: atom_id res chain seq x y z
N MET A 1 -13.47 11.82 -31.45
CA MET A 1 -13.02 11.69 -30.06
C MET A 1 -11.68 12.40 -29.96
N GLU A 2 -11.69 13.67 -29.57
CA GLU A 2 -10.49 14.52 -29.55
C GLU A 2 -9.60 14.16 -28.36
N ALA A 3 -8.36 13.77 -28.66
CA ALA A 3 -7.31 13.65 -27.67
C ALA A 3 -6.96 15.05 -27.15
N LYS A 4 -7.39 15.37 -25.91
CA LYS A 4 -6.95 16.59 -25.22
C LYS A 4 -5.42 16.57 -25.13
N ALA A 5 -4.78 17.46 -25.89
CA ALA A 5 -3.35 17.71 -25.83
C ALA A 5 -2.96 18.00 -24.37
N ILE A 6 -2.18 17.10 -23.77
CA ILE A 6 -1.60 17.31 -22.44
C ILE A 6 -0.53 18.38 -22.62
N LYS A 7 -0.93 19.65 -22.49
CA LYS A 7 0.03 20.77 -22.41
C LYS A 7 0.99 20.46 -21.27
N LYS A 8 2.27 20.26 -21.60
CA LYS A 8 3.35 20.06 -20.63
C LYS A 8 3.33 21.28 -19.70
N ARG A 9 2.85 21.07 -18.46
CA ARG A 9 2.72 22.15 -17.46
C ARG A 9 4.10 22.73 -17.20
N ASN A 10 4.17 24.05 -17.00
CA ASN A 10 5.41 24.74 -16.66
C ASN A 10 6.04 24.06 -15.41
N PRO A 11 7.33 23.68 -15.44
CA PRO A 11 7.98 22.98 -14.32
C PRO A 11 7.86 23.73 -12.98
N HIS A 12 7.78 25.07 -13.01
CA HIS A 12 7.55 25.86 -11.81
C HIS A 12 6.19 25.61 -11.18
N VAL A 13 5.13 25.46 -11.98
CA VAL A 13 3.77 25.17 -11.49
C VAL A 13 3.71 23.79 -10.85
N ASN A 14 4.33 22.79 -11.49
CA ASN A 14 4.39 21.44 -10.93
C ASN A 14 5.15 21.40 -9.59
N ASN A 15 6.25 22.14 -9.46
CA ASN A 15 6.97 22.26 -8.20
C ASN A 15 6.11 22.89 -7.09
N ILE A 16 5.28 23.89 -7.41
CA ILE A 16 4.35 24.48 -6.45
C ILE A 16 3.31 23.46 -6.02
N ILE A 17 2.71 22.74 -6.96
CA ILE A 17 1.71 21.69 -6.66
C ILE A 17 2.34 20.59 -5.77
N LEU A 18 3.57 20.16 -6.05
CA LEU A 18 4.26 19.19 -5.20
C LEU A 18 4.49 19.71 -3.78
N LYS A 19 4.85 20.99 -3.61
CA LYS A 19 4.98 21.62 -2.29
C LYS A 19 3.64 21.69 -1.55
N VAL A 20 2.55 21.99 -2.26
CA VAL A 20 1.20 21.98 -1.69
C VAL A 20 0.81 20.57 -1.26
N ILE A 21 1.05 19.56 -2.10
CA ILE A 21 0.80 18.14 -1.77
C ILE A 21 1.60 17.73 -0.53
N GLU A 22 2.88 18.10 -0.44
CA GLU A 22 3.71 17.78 0.72
C GLU A 22 3.20 18.47 2.00
N CYS A 23 2.76 19.73 1.88
CA CYS A 23 2.14 20.49 2.96
C CYS A 23 0.86 19.80 3.45
N LEU A 24 -0.03 19.44 2.54
CA LEU A 24 -1.28 18.73 2.85
C LEU A 24 -1.03 17.32 3.40
N ARG A 25 0.04 16.63 2.97
CA ARG A 25 0.45 15.33 3.52
C ARG A 25 0.92 15.44 4.97
N CYS A 26 1.58 16.54 5.32
CA CYS A 26 1.98 16.83 6.70
C CYS A 26 0.82 17.26 7.58
N ALA A 27 -0.27 17.76 6.99
CA ALA A 27 -1.42 18.23 7.72
C ALA A 27 -2.36 17.07 8.10
N SER A 28 -2.63 16.91 9.40
CA SER A 28 -3.64 15.96 9.89
C SER A 28 -5.09 16.43 9.64
N ARG A 29 -5.28 17.66 9.16
CA ARG A 29 -6.59 18.29 8.92
C ARG A 29 -6.61 19.06 7.60
N PRO A 30 -7.80 19.31 7.03
CA PRO A 30 -7.94 20.22 5.89
C PRO A 30 -7.44 21.64 6.25
N LEU A 31 -6.67 22.24 5.34
CA LEU A 31 -6.02 23.55 5.52
C LEU A 31 -6.73 24.63 4.68
N LEU A 32 -6.72 25.86 5.18
CA LEU A 32 -7.12 27.04 4.41
C LEU A 32 -6.03 27.42 3.41
N LEU A 33 -6.41 28.16 2.35
CA LEU A 33 -5.45 28.67 1.38
C LEU A 33 -4.34 29.50 2.06
N SER A 34 -4.72 30.38 2.98
CA SER A 34 -3.80 31.23 3.73
C SER A 34 -2.81 30.44 4.59
N GLU A 35 -3.24 29.34 5.21
CA GLU A 35 -2.37 28.45 5.98
C GLU A 35 -1.35 27.77 5.07
N ILE A 36 -1.78 27.31 3.89
CA ILE A 36 -0.90 26.70 2.90
C ILE A 36 0.15 27.70 2.44
N GLU A 37 -0.25 28.91 2.07
CA GLU A 37 0.63 30.00 1.62
C GLU A 37 1.69 30.36 2.66
N GLN A 38 1.30 30.40 3.94
CA GLN A 38 2.23 30.64 5.06
C GLN A 38 3.30 29.54 5.17
N ILE A 39 2.91 28.28 4.99
CA ILE A 39 3.83 27.14 5.09
C ILE A 39 4.77 27.08 3.88
N ILE A 40 4.23 27.21 2.66
CA ILE A 40 5.03 27.10 1.43
C ILE A 40 5.76 28.39 1.06
N LYS A 41 5.41 29.52 1.71
CA LYS A 41 5.92 30.88 1.47
C LYS A 41 5.76 31.36 0.03
N ILE A 42 4.63 31.02 -0.60
CA ILE A 42 4.31 31.38 -1.99
C ILE A 42 2.87 31.91 -2.01
N PRO A 43 2.63 33.13 -2.53
CA PRO A 43 1.27 33.65 -2.70
C PRO A 43 0.59 32.96 -3.89
N ILE A 44 -0.32 32.04 -3.59
CA ILE A 44 -1.16 31.32 -4.57
C ILE A 44 -2.38 32.17 -4.94
N SER A 45 -2.97 32.86 -3.97
CA SER A 45 -4.11 33.78 -4.09
C SER A 45 -3.89 34.88 -5.12
N ALA A 46 -2.64 35.35 -5.28
CA ALA A 46 -2.28 36.35 -6.28
C ALA A 46 -2.31 35.84 -7.73
N LYS A 47 -2.51 34.54 -7.96
CA LYS A 47 -2.48 33.89 -9.27
C LYS A 47 -3.68 32.97 -9.45
N GLU A 48 -4.78 33.52 -9.98
CA GLU A 48 -6.03 32.78 -10.19
C GLU A 48 -5.83 31.49 -11.00
N ASP A 49 -5.07 31.55 -12.10
CA ASP A 49 -4.73 30.38 -12.92
C ASP A 49 -4.09 29.23 -12.11
N LEU A 50 -3.25 29.57 -11.13
CA LEU A 50 -2.55 28.58 -10.31
C LEU A 50 -3.50 27.94 -9.31
N LEU A 51 -4.40 28.73 -8.73
CA LEU A 51 -5.41 28.26 -7.79
C LEU A 51 -6.37 27.27 -8.47
N ASP A 52 -6.81 27.57 -9.68
CA ASP A 52 -7.69 26.69 -10.45
C ASP A 52 -7.00 25.37 -10.81
N ILE A 53 -5.72 25.42 -11.19
CA ILE A 53 -4.92 24.21 -11.44
C ILE A 53 -4.78 23.36 -10.17
N ILE A 54 -4.60 23.99 -9.00
CA ILE A 54 -4.50 23.28 -7.71
C ILE A 54 -5.83 22.60 -7.37
N LYS A 55 -6.96 23.30 -7.56
CA LYS A 55 -8.30 22.75 -7.35
C LYS A 55 -8.64 21.58 -8.28
N ASP A 56 -8.17 21.62 -9.53
CA ASP A 56 -8.38 20.56 -10.54
C ASP A 56 -7.38 19.37 -10.39
N THR A 57 -6.45 19.43 -9.44
CA THR A 57 -5.45 18.37 -9.27
C THR A 57 -6.06 17.16 -8.57
N ARG A 58 -6.07 15.99 -9.22
CA ARG A 58 -6.65 14.73 -8.69
C ARG A 58 -6.24 14.34 -7.27
N LYS A 59 -5.03 14.69 -6.84
CA LYS A 59 -4.50 14.38 -5.49
C LYS A 59 -4.94 15.39 -4.43
N ILE A 60 -5.60 16.47 -4.80
CA ILE A 60 -6.04 17.54 -3.91
C ILE A 60 -7.57 17.57 -3.97
N CYS A 61 -8.22 17.56 -2.81
CA CYS A 61 -9.64 17.79 -2.68
C CYS A 61 -9.85 19.22 -2.16
N TYR A 62 -10.69 19.99 -2.84
CA TYR A 62 -11.08 21.32 -2.41
C TYR A 62 -12.56 21.30 -2.02
N ASP A 63 -12.85 21.68 -0.78
CA ASP A 63 -14.20 21.89 -0.28
C ASP A 63 -14.59 23.36 -0.49
N PRO A 64 -15.51 23.68 -1.42
CA PRO A 64 -15.91 25.05 -1.69
C PRO A 64 -16.79 25.66 -0.59
N VAL A 65 -17.38 24.85 0.30
CA VAL A 65 -18.23 25.34 1.40
C VAL A 65 -17.37 25.81 2.56
N GLN A 66 -16.33 25.05 2.89
CA GLN A 66 -15.41 25.39 3.98
C GLN A 66 -14.17 26.16 3.50
N GLU A 67 -13.99 26.28 2.18
CA GLU A 67 -12.79 26.83 1.52
C GLU A 67 -11.50 26.14 1.98
N ARG A 68 -11.56 24.82 2.18
CA ARG A 68 -10.45 24.02 2.69
C ARG A 68 -9.90 23.07 1.64
N PHE A 69 -8.60 22.85 1.70
CA PHE A 69 -7.87 21.90 0.88
C PHE A 69 -7.47 20.70 1.75
N SER A 70 -7.64 19.51 1.22
CA SER A 70 -7.18 18.27 1.82
C SER A 70 -6.52 17.40 0.76
N LEU A 71 -5.71 16.44 1.21
CA LEU A 71 -5.14 15.45 0.31
C LEU A 71 -6.21 14.40 -0.02
N ASN A 72 -6.42 14.16 -1.31
CA ASN A 72 -7.27 13.09 -1.79
C ASN A 72 -6.51 11.75 -1.67
N LYS A 73 -6.71 11.04 -0.57
CA LYS A 73 -6.06 9.76 -0.29
C LYS A 73 -6.87 8.63 -0.91
N LEU A 74 -6.19 7.71 -1.60
CA LEU A 74 -6.84 6.51 -2.14
C LEU A 74 -7.30 5.57 -1.01
N TYR A 75 -6.51 5.52 0.07
CA TYR A 75 -6.81 4.69 1.23
C TYR A 75 -7.12 5.58 2.45
N PRO A 76 -8.10 5.22 3.29
CA PRO A 76 -8.44 5.95 4.50
C PRO A 76 -7.43 5.65 5.64
N ILE A 77 -6.14 5.84 5.37
CA ILE A 77 -5.03 5.53 6.27
C ILE A 77 -4.36 6.82 6.69
N ASN A 78 -4.27 7.05 8.00
CA ASN A 78 -3.73 8.29 8.57
C ASN A 78 -2.51 8.07 9.47
N ASP A 79 -2.29 6.83 9.91
CA ASP A 79 -1.27 6.46 10.87
C ASP A 79 -1.01 4.94 10.80
N ARG A 80 -0.07 4.47 11.63
CA ARG A 80 0.33 3.06 11.71
C ARG A 80 -0.80 2.12 12.16
N PHE A 81 -1.64 2.53 13.09
CA PHE A 81 -2.76 1.72 13.59
C PHE A 81 -3.84 1.61 12.52
N SER A 82 -4.22 2.72 11.89
CA SER A 82 -5.18 2.70 10.78
C SER A 82 -4.68 1.90 9.57
N LEU A 83 -3.37 1.87 9.31
CA LEU A 83 -2.78 0.98 8.30
C LEU A 83 -3.01 -0.50 8.63
N LEU A 84 -2.76 -0.90 9.88
CA LEU A 84 -2.99 -2.27 10.32
C LEU A 84 -4.47 -2.64 10.29
N ASP A 85 -5.35 -1.76 10.77
CA ASP A 85 -6.78 -2.02 10.80
C ASP A 85 -7.34 -2.11 9.38
N PHE A 86 -6.86 -1.28 8.46
CA PHE A 86 -7.22 -1.39 7.05
C PHE A 86 -6.76 -2.73 6.46
N LEU A 87 -5.53 -3.16 6.71
CA LEU A 87 -5.03 -4.46 6.23
C LEU A 87 -5.75 -5.66 6.87
N LYS A 88 -6.26 -5.53 8.11
CA LYS A 88 -7.08 -6.55 8.79
C LYS A 88 -8.49 -6.63 8.21
N SER A 89 -9.03 -5.50 7.76
CA SER A 89 -10.44 -5.37 7.39
C SER A 89 -10.85 -6.18 6.15
N GLY A 90 -9.90 -6.58 5.30
CA GLY A 90 -10.22 -7.29 4.08
C GLY A 90 -9.11 -8.22 3.59
N PRO A 91 -9.46 -9.20 2.74
CA PRO A 91 -8.50 -10.11 2.12
C PRO A 91 -7.68 -9.42 1.01
N HIS A 92 -8.01 -8.16 0.69
CA HIS A 92 -7.38 -7.39 -0.36
C HIS A 92 -6.09 -6.77 0.17
N GLY A 93 -4.95 -7.24 -0.34
CA GLY A 93 -3.66 -6.63 -0.03
C GLY A 93 -3.52 -5.26 -0.67
N ILE A 94 -2.62 -4.44 -0.12
CA ILE A 94 -2.36 -3.08 -0.60
C ILE A 94 -1.06 -3.08 -1.41
N PRO A 95 -1.07 -2.61 -2.67
CA PRO A 95 0.16 -2.37 -3.40
C PRO A 95 1.07 -1.37 -2.67
N GLU A 96 2.33 -1.74 -2.46
CA GLU A 96 3.38 -0.86 -1.95
C GLU A 96 3.79 0.11 -3.07
N ASN A 97 2.96 1.14 -3.28
CA ASN A 97 3.09 2.13 -4.36
C ASN A 97 3.01 3.56 -3.82
N GLN A 98 3.12 4.54 -4.73
CA GLN A 98 3.08 5.96 -4.35
C GLN A 98 1.74 6.37 -3.71
N ASP A 99 0.62 5.75 -4.09
CA ASP A 99 -0.69 6.08 -3.51
C ASP A 99 -0.75 5.69 -2.03
N LEU A 100 -0.09 4.59 -1.65
CA LEU A 100 0.11 4.22 -0.25
C LEU A 100 1.03 5.21 0.45
N PHE A 101 2.18 5.53 -0.15
CA PHE A 101 3.15 6.48 0.45
C PHE A 101 2.61 7.90 0.62
N ASP A 102 1.61 8.27 -0.18
CA ASP A 102 0.92 9.55 -0.07
C ASP A 102 -0.07 9.62 1.10
N CYS A 103 -0.45 8.50 1.73
CA CYS A 103 -1.48 8.48 2.78
C CYS A 103 -1.08 9.25 4.05
N TYR A 104 0.14 9.07 4.55
CA TYR A 104 0.68 9.86 5.65
C TYR A 104 2.20 9.85 5.67
N ARG A 105 2.79 10.85 6.32
CA ARG A 105 4.24 10.99 6.42
C ARG A 105 4.82 9.94 7.37
N GLY A 106 5.82 9.20 6.91
CA GLY A 106 6.52 8.19 7.72
C GLY A 106 6.01 6.76 7.52
N ILE A 107 4.99 6.56 6.68
CA ILE A 107 4.41 5.25 6.40
C ILE A 107 5.44 4.21 5.93
N GLU A 108 6.47 4.60 5.18
CA GLU A 108 7.55 3.69 4.76
C GLU A 108 8.29 3.07 5.96
N LYS A 109 8.57 3.89 6.98
CA LYS A 109 9.23 3.44 8.21
C LYS A 109 8.30 2.53 9.01
N ASP A 110 7.03 2.91 9.12
CA ASP A 110 6.04 2.09 9.81
C ASP A 110 5.82 0.74 9.12
N ILE A 111 5.76 0.71 7.78
CA ILE A 111 5.72 -0.52 6.98
C ILE A 111 6.95 -1.39 7.28
N ALA A 112 8.17 -0.82 7.29
CA ALA A 112 9.38 -1.57 7.61
C ALA A 112 9.33 -2.18 9.02
N THR A 113 8.95 -1.39 10.03
CA THR A 113 8.79 -1.87 11.40
C THR A 113 7.72 -2.95 11.52
N LEU A 114 6.59 -2.82 10.81
CA LEU A 114 5.53 -3.82 10.82
C LEU A 114 5.93 -5.13 10.11
N LYS A 115 6.79 -5.07 9.09
CA LYS A 115 7.42 -6.24 8.46
C LYS A 115 8.38 -6.94 9.43
N GLU A 116 9.24 -6.18 10.12
CA GLU A 116 10.17 -6.72 11.12
C GLU A 116 9.44 -7.38 12.30
N GLN A 117 8.34 -6.79 12.75
CA GLN A 117 7.47 -7.36 13.78
C GLN A 117 6.67 -8.58 13.29
N GLY A 118 6.69 -8.88 11.99
CA GLY A 118 5.94 -9.99 11.41
C GLY A 118 4.43 -9.79 11.38
N LEU A 119 3.95 -8.55 11.55
CA LEU A 119 2.52 -8.19 11.47
C LEU A 119 2.04 -7.97 10.03
N ILE A 120 2.97 -7.71 9.12
CA ILE A 120 2.71 -7.57 7.70
C ILE A 120 3.62 -8.53 6.93
N ARG A 121 3.06 -9.18 5.92
CA ARG A 121 3.82 -9.93 4.90
C ARG A 121 3.78 -9.21 3.57
N THR A 122 4.81 -9.44 2.77
CA THR A 122 4.90 -8.89 1.41
C THR A 122 4.88 -10.02 0.40
N ILE A 123 3.99 -9.93 -0.58
CA ILE A 123 3.98 -10.83 -1.74
C ILE A 123 4.47 -10.03 -2.93
N TYR A 124 5.54 -10.53 -3.57
CA TYR A 124 6.07 -9.93 -4.78
C TYR A 124 5.24 -10.39 -5.97
N ASN A 125 4.65 -9.44 -6.70
CA ASN A 125 4.00 -9.74 -7.97
C ASN A 125 5.07 -9.87 -9.06
N THR A 126 5.16 -11.07 -9.63
CA THR A 126 6.11 -11.42 -10.71
C THR A 126 5.54 -11.21 -12.11
N ASP A 127 4.31 -10.70 -12.25
CA ASP A 127 3.72 -10.46 -13.57
C ASP A 127 4.55 -9.48 -14.40
N LYS A 128 4.63 -9.78 -15.70
CA LYS A 128 5.57 -9.16 -16.65
C LYS A 128 5.40 -7.64 -16.78
N ASP A 129 4.19 -7.13 -16.54
CA ASP A 129 3.85 -5.75 -16.87
C ASP A 129 4.05 -4.77 -15.70
N LYS A 130 3.95 -5.23 -14.44
CA LYS A 130 4.12 -4.40 -13.25
C LYS A 130 4.69 -5.22 -12.11
N LYS A 131 5.99 -5.06 -11.87
CA LYS A 131 6.68 -5.58 -10.69
C LYS A 131 6.36 -4.68 -9.50
N PHE A 132 5.53 -5.15 -8.58
CA PHE A 132 5.24 -4.44 -7.33
C PHE A 132 5.06 -5.41 -6.18
N ASN A 133 5.31 -4.90 -4.98
CA ASN A 133 5.05 -5.59 -3.73
C ASN A 133 3.61 -5.36 -3.31
N VAL A 134 2.96 -6.37 -2.74
CA VAL A 134 1.64 -6.26 -2.14
C VAL A 134 1.74 -6.61 -0.66
N LEU A 135 1.29 -5.70 0.18
CA LEU A 135 1.25 -5.84 1.63
C LEU A 135 -0.03 -6.56 2.04
N PHE A 136 0.11 -7.57 2.89
CA PHE A 136 -1.02 -8.26 3.52
C PHE A 136 -0.83 -8.28 5.02
N TYR A 137 -1.94 -8.19 5.76
CA TYR A 137 -1.91 -8.48 7.18
C TYR A 137 -1.45 -9.92 7.40
N LYS A 138 -0.55 -10.09 8.35
CA LYS A 138 -0.16 -11.40 8.86
C LYS A 138 -0.63 -11.44 10.31
N ASN A 139 -1.63 -12.25 10.56
CA ASN A 139 -2.14 -12.44 11.90
C ASN A 139 -1.15 -13.33 12.67
N PRO A 140 -0.48 -12.82 13.73
CA PRO A 140 0.47 -13.62 14.50
C PRO A 140 -0.23 -14.74 15.28
N ASP A 141 -1.54 -14.63 15.52
CA ASP A 141 -2.37 -15.61 16.22
C ASP A 141 -3.10 -16.57 15.26
N ASP A 142 -3.08 -16.32 13.94
CA ASP A 142 -3.61 -17.30 12.98
C ASP A 142 -2.69 -18.51 12.90
N THR A 143 -3.15 -19.56 13.56
CA THR A 143 -2.62 -20.93 13.57
C THR A 143 -2.24 -21.53 12.21
N VAL A 144 -2.58 -20.90 11.08
CA VAL A 144 -2.29 -21.39 9.73
C VAL A 144 -0.85 -21.06 9.28
N GLU A 145 -0.26 -19.95 9.75
CA GLU A 145 1.07 -19.49 9.34
C GLU A 145 2.03 -19.42 10.53
N ILE A 146 2.41 -20.59 11.04
CA ILE A 146 3.46 -20.70 12.05
C ILE A 146 4.77 -20.18 11.45
N ASN A 147 5.42 -19.23 12.12
CA ASN A 147 6.80 -18.83 11.86
C ASN A 147 7.74 -20.03 12.14
N SER A 148 7.76 -21.02 11.25
CA SER A 148 8.73 -22.10 11.31
C SER A 148 10.09 -21.57 10.90
N LYS A 149 11.16 -22.12 11.48
CA LYS A 149 12.53 -21.90 10.99
C LYS A 149 12.56 -22.12 9.47
N PRO A 150 13.32 -21.31 8.71
CA PRO A 150 13.45 -21.51 7.27
C PRO A 150 13.84 -22.96 7.01
N ILE A 151 12.95 -23.67 6.30
CA ILE A 151 13.17 -25.07 5.95
C ILE A 151 14.41 -25.14 5.06
N ASP A 152 15.29 -26.10 5.37
CA ASP A 152 16.50 -26.37 4.59
C ASP A 152 16.14 -26.57 3.10
N GLN A 153 16.98 -26.04 2.22
CA GLN A 153 16.82 -26.17 0.79
C GLN A 153 16.74 -27.64 0.36
N PHE A 154 17.49 -28.53 1.02
CA PHE A 154 17.41 -29.98 0.79
C PHE A 154 15.98 -30.51 0.97
N VAL A 155 15.30 -30.13 2.06
CA VAL A 155 13.93 -30.58 2.36
C VAL A 155 12.94 -29.99 1.35
N LYS A 156 13.13 -28.72 0.96
CA LYS A 156 12.32 -28.09 -0.10
C LYS A 156 12.44 -28.84 -1.42
N ASP A 157 13.65 -29.23 -1.79
CA ASP A 157 13.91 -29.93 -3.05
C ASP A 157 13.41 -31.38 -3.01
N LEU A 158 13.56 -32.06 -1.87
CA LEU A 158 12.96 -33.37 -1.64
C LEU A 158 11.44 -33.31 -1.79
N TRP A 159 10.80 -32.32 -1.15
CA TRP A 159 9.35 -32.14 -1.21
C TRP A 159 8.84 -31.92 -2.64
N LYS A 160 9.55 -31.08 -3.42
CA LYS A 160 9.22 -30.84 -4.83
C LYS A 160 9.35 -32.07 -5.72
N LYS A 161 10.27 -32.99 -5.39
CA LYS A 161 10.52 -34.23 -6.12
C LYS A 161 9.53 -35.34 -5.79
N LEU A 162 8.70 -35.18 -4.75
CA LEU A 162 7.69 -36.18 -4.40
C LEU A 162 6.69 -36.33 -5.56
N PRO A 163 6.39 -37.56 -5.99
CA PRO A 163 5.45 -37.79 -7.08
C PRO A 163 4.06 -37.29 -6.68
N LYS A 164 3.42 -36.51 -7.57
CA LYS A 164 2.01 -36.17 -7.43
C LYS A 164 1.19 -37.44 -7.64
N ARG A 165 0.59 -37.94 -6.56
CA ARG A 165 -0.26 -39.14 -6.61
C ARG A 165 -1.73 -38.75 -6.53
N ASP A 166 -2.59 -39.59 -7.08
CA ASP A 166 -4.04 -39.43 -6.93
C ASP A 166 -4.45 -39.51 -5.44
N PRO A 167 -5.46 -38.74 -4.98
CA PRO A 167 -5.93 -38.82 -3.60
C PRO A 167 -6.31 -40.24 -3.14
N VAL A 168 -6.90 -41.05 -4.02
CA VAL A 168 -7.35 -42.42 -3.69
C VAL A 168 -6.16 -43.35 -3.44
N GLU A 169 -5.11 -43.23 -4.25
CA GLU A 169 -3.86 -43.99 -4.05
C GLU A 169 -3.13 -43.55 -2.78
N ARG A 170 -3.12 -42.25 -2.48
CA ARG A 170 -2.51 -41.72 -1.25
C ARG A 170 -3.17 -42.31 0.00
N LEU A 171 -4.50 -42.39 0.03
CA LEU A 171 -5.24 -42.97 1.16
C LEU A 171 -4.89 -44.44 1.39
N LYS A 172 -4.85 -45.26 0.32
CA LYS A 172 -4.48 -46.67 0.42
C LYS A 172 -3.07 -46.89 1.01
N ILE A 173 -2.12 -46.03 0.65
CA ILE A 173 -0.74 -46.11 1.16
C ILE A 173 -0.68 -45.71 2.63
N ILE A 174 -1.36 -44.62 3.02
CA ILE A 174 -1.41 -44.16 4.40
C ILE A 174 -2.02 -45.25 5.31
N ASP A 175 -3.13 -45.86 4.88
CA ASP A 175 -3.77 -46.94 5.63
C ASP A 175 -2.89 -48.19 5.73
N GLY A 176 -2.19 -48.55 4.65
CA GLY A 176 -1.22 -49.64 4.65
C GLY A 176 -0.05 -49.39 5.62
N CYS A 177 0.48 -48.17 5.65
CA CYS A 177 1.53 -47.77 6.59
C CYS A 177 1.04 -47.78 8.05
N ASN A 178 -0.19 -47.33 8.31
CA ASN A 178 -0.76 -47.32 9.65
C ASN A 178 -1.03 -48.72 10.19
N LYS A 179 -1.47 -49.65 9.34
CA LYS A 179 -1.67 -51.06 9.72
C LYS A 179 -0.35 -51.76 10.08
N ARG A 180 0.75 -51.45 9.38
CA ARG A 180 2.08 -52.01 9.69
C ARG A 180 2.73 -51.44 10.95
N ARG A 181 2.29 -50.28 11.44
CA ARG A 181 2.79 -49.65 12.69
C ARG A 181 2.04 -50.11 13.95
N LYS A 182 0.90 -50.80 13.81
CA LYS A 182 0.08 -51.31 14.93
C LYS A 182 0.35 -52.80 15.24
N LEU A 183 1.35 -53.40 14.59
CA LEU A 183 1.95 -54.69 14.90
C LEU A 183 3.31 -54.45 15.56
#